data_AF-A0A0R2DNY0-F1
#
_entry.id   AF-A0A0R2DNY0-F1
#
_cell.length_a   1.000
_cell.length_b   1.000
_cell.length_c   1.000
_cell.angle_alpha   90.00
_cell.angle_beta   90.00
_cell.angle_gamma   90.00
#
_symmetry.space_group_name_H-M   'P 1'
#
loop_
_entity.id
_entity.type
_entity.pdbx_description
1 polymer ?
#
loop_
_entity_poly.entity_id
_entity_poly.type
_entity_poly.pdbx_seq_one_letter_code
_entity_poly.pdbx_strand_id
1 'polypeptide(L)'
;MEMSPERATQVVKMTKTIRQHFPELAALSDAKVLYATWRSFKRIDQTNDSDYHTMAKVFFQEFDKNVMEYQLSKNGHEDEMRQRFFAILTEIL
;
A
#
# COMPACT_ATOMS: atom_id res chain seq x y z
N MET A 1 6.68 -9.17 16.87
CA MET A 1 7.19 -9.58 15.55
C MET A 1 8.02 -8.45 14.98
N GLU A 2 9.34 -8.62 15.04
CA GLU A 2 10.29 -7.77 14.31
C GLU A 2 10.25 -8.14 12.83
N MET A 3 10.44 -7.14 11.96
CA MET A 3 10.40 -7.33 10.52
C MET A 3 11.72 -7.92 10.03
N SER A 4 11.67 -8.98 9.21
CA SER A 4 12.91 -9.53 8.63
C SER A 4 13.54 -8.52 7.64
N PRO A 5 14.87 -8.56 7.43
CA PRO A 5 15.53 -7.67 6.47
C PRO A 5 14.97 -7.75 5.04
N GLU A 6 14.53 -8.94 4.63
CA GLU A 6 13.88 -9.19 3.33
C GLU A 6 12.54 -8.45 3.23
N ARG A 7 11.71 -8.55 4.28
CA ARG A 7 10.41 -7.87 4.36
C ARG A 7 10.57 -6.35 4.41
N ALA A 8 11.60 -5.86 5.11
CA ALA A 8 11.94 -4.43 5.12
C ALA A 8 12.33 -3.94 3.71
N THR A 9 13.10 -4.74 2.97
CA THR A 9 13.48 -4.43 1.58
C THR A 9 12.27 -4.40 0.66
N GLN A 10 11.34 -5.34 0.81
CA GLN A 10 10.08 -5.36 0.05
C GLN A 10 9.24 -4.11 0.31
N VAL A 11 9.09 -3.69 1.57
CA VAL A 11 8.36 -2.46 1.93
C VAL A 11 9.00 -1.22 1.31
N VAL A 12 10.34 -1.11 1.33
CA VAL A 12 11.05 0.01 0.71
C VAL A 12 10.86 0.01 -0.82
N LYS A 13 10.96 -1.15 -1.47
CA LYS A 13 10.70 -1.30 -2.92
C LYS A 13 9.27 -0.86 -3.23
N MET A 14 8.30 -1.36 -2.47
CA MET A 14 6.88 -1.04 -2.65
C MET A 14 6.58 0.44 -2.42
N THR A 15 7.21 1.07 -1.42
CA THR A 15 7.08 2.52 -1.18
C THR A 15 7.56 3.33 -2.39
N LYS A 16 8.68 2.93 -3.01
CA LYS A 16 9.20 3.59 -4.21
C LYS A 16 8.26 3.42 -5.39
N THR A 17 7.77 2.21 -5.65
CA THR A 17 6.83 1.93 -6.74
C THR A 17 5.50 2.68 -6.54
N ILE A 18 4.96 2.70 -5.32
CA ILE A 18 3.77 3.49 -4.99
C ILE A 18 3.98 4.96 -5.33
N ARG A 19 5.12 5.55 -5.02
CA ARG A 19 5.36 6.96 -5.39
C ARG A 19 5.49 7.21 -6.89
N GLN A 20 6.03 6.26 -7.64
CA GLN A 20 6.11 6.36 -9.09
C GLN A 20 4.72 6.29 -9.73
N HIS A 21 3.87 5.42 -9.22
CA HIS A 21 2.54 5.21 -9.75
C HIS A 21 1.50 6.20 -9.24
N PHE A 22 1.75 6.86 -8.10
CA PHE A 22 0.82 7.77 -7.42
C PHE A 22 1.40 9.17 -7.23
N PRO A 23 1.44 10.01 -8.29
CA PRO A 23 1.92 11.39 -8.21
C PRO A 23 1.14 12.26 -7.20
N GLU A 24 -0.12 11.92 -6.90
CA GLU A 24 -0.93 12.55 -5.87
C GLU A 24 -0.32 12.45 -4.45
N LEU A 25 0.59 11.50 -4.23
CA LEU A 25 1.31 11.32 -2.96
C LEU A 25 2.60 12.15 -2.89
N ALA A 26 2.99 12.86 -3.95
CA ALA A 26 4.23 13.63 -3.99
C ALA A 26 4.26 14.76 -2.93
N ALA A 27 3.10 15.29 -2.53
CA ALA A 27 2.98 16.30 -1.48
C ALA A 27 3.24 15.76 -0.07
N LEU A 28 3.34 14.44 0.10
CA LEU A 28 3.50 13.79 1.40
C LEU A 28 4.96 13.44 1.67
N SER A 29 5.34 13.48 2.94
CA SER A 29 6.70 13.10 3.35
C SER A 29 6.99 11.61 3.16
N ASP A 30 8.25 11.30 2.87
CA ASP A 30 8.75 9.94 2.68
C ASP A 30 8.43 9.05 3.88
N ALA A 31 8.61 9.58 5.08
CA ALA A 31 8.31 8.89 6.32
C ALA A 31 6.82 8.52 6.44
N LYS A 32 5.92 9.40 5.99
CA LYS A 32 4.47 9.15 6.06
C LYS A 32 4.05 8.06 5.07
N VAL A 33 4.52 8.13 3.83
CA VAL A 33 4.23 7.11 2.81
C VAL A 33 4.83 5.76 3.21
N LEU A 34 6.09 5.75 3.65
CA LEU A 34 6.77 4.54 4.11
C LEU A 34 6.04 3.89 5.29
N TYR A 35 5.64 4.68 6.29
CA TYR A 35 4.89 4.19 7.44
C TYR A 35 3.56 3.56 7.03
N ALA A 36 2.81 4.21 6.13
CA ALA A 36 1.55 3.66 5.65
C ALA A 36 1.76 2.39 4.82
N THR A 37 2.73 2.37 3.91
CA THR A 37 3.10 1.17 3.14
C THR A 37 3.46 0.02 4.07
N TRP A 38 4.24 0.28 5.12
CA TRP A 38 4.60 -0.71 6.14
C TRP A 38 3.38 -1.25 6.89
N ARG A 39 2.48 -0.37 7.35
CA ARG A 39 1.25 -0.77 8.05
C ARG A 39 0.35 -1.63 7.16
N SER A 40 0.14 -1.22 5.92
CA SER A 40 -0.67 -1.96 4.95
C SER A 40 -0.04 -3.30 4.58
N PHE A 41 1.28 -3.34 4.38
CA PHE A 41 2.01 -4.58 4.11
C PHE A 41 1.86 -5.57 5.28
N LYS A 42 2.03 -5.09 6.51
CA LYS A 42 1.83 -5.91 7.70
C LYS A 42 0.39 -6.43 7.80
N ARG A 43 -0.60 -5.67 7.35
CA ARG A 43 -2.00 -6.09 7.35
C ARG A 43 -2.23 -7.23 6.36
N ILE A 44 -1.75 -7.12 5.13
CA ILE A 44 -1.89 -8.19 4.14
C ILE A 44 -1.09 -9.44 4.51
N ASP A 45 0.09 -9.29 5.14
CA ASP A 45 0.89 -10.42 5.63
C ASP A 45 0.18 -11.21 6.73
N GLN A 46 -0.68 -10.55 7.52
CA GLN A 46 -1.54 -11.19 8.52
C GLN A 46 -2.82 -11.78 7.93
N THR A 47 -3.20 -11.34 6.73
CA THR A 47 -4.40 -11.80 6.04
C THR A 47 -3.94 -13.00 5.22
N ASN A 48 -4.19 -14.23 5.69
CA ASN A 48 -3.71 -15.49 5.09
C ASN A 48 -4.37 -15.81 3.73
N ASP A 49 -4.74 -14.77 2.98
CA ASP A 49 -5.38 -14.81 1.67
C ASP A 49 -4.32 -14.85 0.58
N SER A 50 -4.46 -15.79 -0.37
CA SER A 50 -3.60 -15.88 -1.56
C SER A 50 -4.13 -15.06 -2.75
N ASP A 51 -5.29 -14.42 -2.59
CA ASP A 51 -5.94 -13.64 -3.65
C ASP A 51 -5.42 -12.21 -3.67
N TYR A 52 -4.68 -11.86 -4.72
CA TYR A 52 -4.12 -10.52 -4.92
C TYR A 52 -5.19 -9.42 -4.98
N HIS A 53 -6.41 -9.72 -5.44
CA HIS A 53 -7.50 -8.74 -5.44
C HIS A 53 -7.93 -8.35 -4.02
N THR A 54 -8.08 -9.36 -3.16
CA THR A 54 -8.39 -9.18 -1.74
C THR A 54 -7.25 -8.48 -1.01
N MET A 55 -6.00 -8.89 -1.26
CA MET A 55 -4.82 -8.24 -0.71
C MET A 55 -4.73 -6.76 -1.14
N ALA A 56 -4.97 -6.44 -2.42
CA ALA A 56 -4.96 -5.07 -2.91
C ALA A 56 -6.01 -4.20 -2.25
N LYS A 57 -7.22 -4.75 -2.02
CA LYS A 57 -8.28 -4.04 -1.31
C LYS A 57 -7.91 -3.76 0.15
N VAL A 58 -7.45 -4.78 0.88
CA VAL A 58 -7.03 -4.65 2.28
C VAL A 58 -5.85 -3.69 2.41
N PHE A 59 -4.90 -3.78 1.49
CA PHE A 59 -3.75 -2.88 1.42
C PHE A 59 -4.19 -1.43 1.23
N PHE A 60 -5.03 -1.17 0.21
CA PHE A 60 -5.54 0.16 -0.11
C PHE A 60 -6.29 0.78 1.07
N GLN A 61 -7.19 0.02 1.71
CA GLN A 61 -7.98 0.53 2.84
C GLN A 61 -7.12 0.93 4.04
N GLU A 62 -6.12 0.12 4.40
CA GLU A 62 -5.17 0.52 5.44
C GLU A 62 -4.26 1.67 4.96
N PHE A 63 -3.92 1.73 3.68
CA PHE A 63 -3.04 2.77 3.16
C PHE A 63 -3.74 4.12 3.19
N ASP A 64 -4.93 4.23 2.60
CA ASP A 64 -5.73 5.44 2.56
C ASP A 64 -6.06 5.98 3.96
N LYS A 65 -6.38 5.07 4.90
CA LYS A 65 -6.55 5.42 6.31
C LYS A 65 -5.33 6.14 6.90
N ASN A 66 -4.13 5.62 6.66
CA ASN A 66 -2.90 6.14 7.28
C ASN A 66 -2.29 7.33 6.50
N VAL A 67 -2.68 7.51 5.23
CA VAL A 67 -2.12 8.53 4.34
C VAL A 67 -3.02 9.76 4.21
N MET A 68 -4.29 9.55 3.88
CA MET A 68 -5.26 10.62 3.56
C MET A 68 -6.54 10.54 4.39
N GLU A 69 -6.57 9.80 5.51
CA GLU A 69 -7.75 9.69 6.38
C GLU A 69 -9.05 9.34 5.63
N TYR A 70 -8.95 8.40 4.69
CA TYR A 70 -10.05 7.94 3.82
C TYR A 70 -10.49 8.90 2.71
N GLN A 71 -9.74 9.97 2.39
CA GLN A 71 -10.17 10.89 1.34
C GLN A 71 -10.23 10.24 -0.05
N LEU A 72 -9.36 9.26 -0.35
CA LEU A 72 -9.36 8.60 -1.66
C LEU A 72 -10.56 7.66 -1.81
N SER A 73 -10.88 6.90 -0.76
CA SER A 73 -12.11 6.09 -0.67
C SER A 73 -13.37 6.95 -0.71
N LYS A 74 -13.40 8.09 0.00
CA LYS A 74 -14.59 8.98 0.05
C LYS A 74 -14.89 9.66 -1.29
N ASN A 75 -13.87 9.88 -2.11
CA ASN A 75 -14.03 10.53 -3.42
C ASN A 75 -14.47 9.56 -4.53
N GLY A 76 -14.75 8.29 -4.20
CA GLY A 76 -15.21 7.30 -5.18
C GLY A 76 -14.11 6.76 -6.10
N HIS A 77 -12.83 7.07 -5.85
CA HIS A 77 -11.69 6.60 -6.64
C HIS A 77 -11.19 5.21 -6.20
N GLU A 78 -11.94 4.53 -5.32
CA GLU A 78 -11.52 3.26 -4.71
C GLU A 78 -11.18 2.18 -5.74
N ASP A 79 -11.97 2.03 -6.80
CA ASP A 79 -11.73 0.98 -7.80
C ASP A 79 -10.47 1.24 -8.65
N GLU A 80 -10.24 2.48 -9.09
CA GLU A 80 -9.04 2.86 -9.84
C GLU A 80 -7.78 2.71 -8.99
N MET A 81 -7.83 3.20 -7.75
CA MET A 81 -6.71 3.12 -6.82
C MET A 81 -6.41 1.66 -6.46
N ARG A 82 -7.44 0.84 -6.25
CA ARG A 82 -7.29 -0.60 -6.01
C ARG A 82 -6.63 -1.31 -7.19
N GLN A 83 -6.99 -0.99 -8.43
CA GLN A 83 -6.33 -1.57 -9.61
C GLN A 83 -4.85 -1.18 -9.69
N ARG A 84 -4.52 0.08 -9.39
CA ARG A 84 -3.12 0.54 -9.33
C ARG A 84 -2.33 -0.17 -8.23
N PHE A 85 -2.91 -0.36 -7.05
CA PHE A 85 -2.28 -1.15 -5.97
C PHE A 85 -2.16 -2.63 -6.31
N PHE A 86 -3.15 -3.22 -6.98
CA PHE A 86 -3.09 -4.61 -7.45
C PHE A 86 -1.88 -4.82 -8.38
N ALA A 87 -1.70 -3.94 -9.37
CA ALA A 87 -0.55 -4.00 -10.28
C ALA A 87 0.78 -3.96 -9.52
N ILE A 88 0.91 -3.08 -8.53
CA ILE A 88 2.10 -2.98 -7.68
C ILE A 88 2.34 -4.26 -6.88
N LEU A 89 1.28 -4.82 -6.27
CA LEU A 89 1.40 -6.05 -5.49
C LEU A 89 1.83 -7.22 -6.36
N THR A 90 1.26 -7.37 -7.56
CA THR A 90 1.63 -8.45 -8.50
C THR A 90 3.06 -8.33 -9.05
N GLU A 91 3.67 -7.14 -9.01
CA GLU A 91 5.05 -6.92 -9.45
C GLU A 91 6.08 -7.17 -8.34
N ILE A 92 5.66 -7.09 -7.07
CA ILE A 92 6.56 -7.03 -5.91
C ILE A 92 6.47 -8.26 -5.00
N LEU A 93 5.28 -8.85 -4.86
CA LEU A 93 5.01 -10.03 -4.04
C LEU A 93 5.09 -11.32 -4.86
#